data_AF-A0A2W0B2K5-F1
#
_entry.id   AF-A0A2W0B2K5-F1
#
_cell.length_a   1.000
_cell.length_b   1.000
_cell.length_c   1.000
_cell.angle_alpha   90.00
_cell.angle_beta   90.00
_cell.angle_gamma   90.00
#
_symmetry.space_group_name_H-M   'P 1'
#
loop_
_entity.id
_entity.type
_entity.pdbx_description
1 polymer ?
#
loop_
_entity_poly.entity_id
_entity_poly.type
_entity_poly.pdbx_seq_one_letter_code
_entity_poly.pdbx_strand_id
1 'polypeptide(L)' 'MPSKKKRMSGMAKPKQQQKQELKRVNIHIDPELHKAFKTAAAAQGKKMTDLLLDFIESYIEKYLPSGLKKGHK' A
#
# COMPACT_ATOMS: atom_id res chain seq x y z
N MET A 1 -57.69 6.58 6.08
CA MET A 1 -56.77 5.91 7.04
C MET A 1 -55.79 5.04 6.26
N PRO A 2 -54.46 5.29 6.27
CA PRO A 2 -53.50 4.38 5.65
C PRO A 2 -52.71 3.58 6.71
N SER A 3 -52.72 2.25 6.52
CA SER A 3 -52.15 1.21 7.36
C SER A 3 -50.62 1.27 7.46
N LYS A 4 -50.09 1.31 8.70
CA LYS A 4 -48.64 1.26 8.96
C LYS A 4 -48.11 -0.17 8.86
N LYS A 5 -47.41 -0.43 7.76
CA LYS A 5 -46.52 -1.57 7.51
C LYS A 5 -45.34 -1.53 8.49
N LYS A 6 -45.25 -2.45 9.46
CA LYS A 6 -44.13 -2.51 10.42
C LYS A 6 -43.07 -3.53 9.98
N ARG A 7 -42.12 -3.01 9.20
CA ARG A 7 -40.66 -3.26 9.17
C ARG A 7 -40.15 -4.64 9.64
N MET A 8 -39.75 -5.48 8.68
CA MET A 8 -38.65 -6.42 8.87
C MET A 8 -37.35 -5.72 8.45
N SER A 9 -36.37 -5.59 9.36
CA SER A 9 -34.99 -5.27 8.97
C SER A 9 -34.01 -5.71 10.06
N GLY A 10 -33.36 -6.84 9.83
CA GLY A 10 -32.30 -7.36 10.67
C GLY A 10 -31.30 -8.18 9.87
N MET A 11 -30.92 -7.72 8.68
CA MET A 11 -29.77 -8.27 7.97
C MET A 11 -28.54 -7.48 8.39
N ALA A 12 -27.73 -8.09 9.25
CA ALA A 12 -26.38 -7.62 9.56
C ALA A 12 -25.59 -7.45 8.25
N LYS A 13 -25.05 -6.25 8.04
CA LYS A 13 -24.23 -5.95 6.85
C LYS A 13 -22.92 -6.75 6.94
N PRO A 14 -22.48 -7.44 5.86
CA PRO A 14 -21.20 -8.10 5.84
C PRO A 14 -20.06 -7.07 5.96
N LYS A 15 -19.08 -7.36 6.82
CA LYS A 15 -17.85 -6.57 6.99
C LYS A 15 -17.12 -6.52 5.65
N GLN A 16 -17.13 -5.35 5.01
CA GLN A 16 -16.30 -5.08 3.84
C GLN A 16 -14.82 -5.17 4.28
N GLN A 17 -14.13 -6.23 3.86
CA GLN A 17 -12.69 -6.32 3.97
C GLN A 17 -12.09 -5.20 3.12
N GLN A 18 -11.46 -4.21 3.77
CA GLN A 18 -10.74 -3.14 3.10
C GLN A 18 -9.62 -3.76 2.27
N LYS A 19 -9.87 -3.91 0.97
CA LYS A 19 -8.85 -4.28 -0.01
C LYS A 19 -7.86 -3.13 -0.02
N GLN A 20 -6.69 -3.32 0.60
CA GLN A 20 -5.61 -2.34 0.56
C GLN A 20 -5.34 -2.01 -0.92
N GLU A 21 -5.53 -0.74 -1.28
CA GLU A 21 -5.38 -0.28 -2.66
C GLU A 21 -3.89 -0.20 -2.99
N LEU A 22 -3.30 -1.31 -3.44
CA LEU A 22 -1.92 -1.31 -3.92
C LEU A 22 -1.83 -0.56 -5.24
N LYS A 23 -1.03 0.52 -5.26
CA LYS A 23 -0.69 1.26 -6.49
C LYS A 23 0.55 0.69 -7.13
N ARG A 24 0.51 0.48 -8.45
CA ARG A 24 1.67 0.05 -9.24
C ARG A 24 2.54 1.26 -9.58
N VAL A 25 3.84 1.10 -9.47
CA VAL A 25 4.84 2.11 -9.85
C VAL A 25 5.66 1.54 -11.01
N ASN A 26 5.80 2.30 -12.09
CA ASN A 26 6.67 1.97 -13.21
C ASN A 26 7.87 2.92 -13.19
N ILE A 27 9.08 2.37 -13.23
CA ILE A 27 10.33 3.13 -13.20
C ILE A 27 11.26 2.61 -14.28
N HIS A 28 11.99 3.53 -14.92
CA HIS A 28 13.09 3.17 -15.79
C HIS A 28 14.37 3.19 -14.96
N ILE A 29 15.14 2.11 -15.03
CA ILE A 29 16.41 1.96 -14.34
C ILE A 29 17.44 1.42 -15.30
N ASP A 30 18.69 1.81 -15.09
CA ASP A 30 19.81 1.28 -15.87
C ASP A 30 19.90 -0.26 -15.73
N PRO A 31 20.14 -1.01 -16.82
CA PRO A 31 20.18 -2.47 -16.78
C PRO A 31 21.24 -3.02 -15.83
N GLU A 32 22.41 -2.38 -15.73
CA GLU A 32 23.49 -2.82 -14.85
C GLU A 32 23.12 -2.58 -13.39
N LEU A 33 22.47 -1.44 -13.11
CA LEU A 33 21.95 -1.14 -11.77
C LEU A 33 20.89 -2.16 -11.34
N HIS A 34 19.94 -2.50 -12.24
CA HIS A 34 18.94 -3.52 -11.96
C HIS A 34 19.57 -4.88 -11.65
N LYS A 35 20.56 -5.29 -12.45
CA LYS A 35 21.27 -6.55 -12.26
C LYS A 35 22.02 -6.59 -10.93
N ALA A 36 22.74 -5.52 -10.60
CA ALA A 36 23.46 -5.40 -9.32
C ALA A 36 22.48 -5.47 -8.14
N PHE A 37 21.37 -4.72 -8.20
CA PHE A 37 20.35 -4.74 -7.16
C PHE A 37 19.71 -6.12 -6.98
N LYS A 38 19.39 -6.80 -8.08
CA LYS A 38 18.86 -8.17 -8.06
C LYS A 38 19.83 -9.15 -7.40
N THR A 39 21.11 -9.09 -7.76
CA THR A 39 22.15 -9.95 -7.16
C THR A 39 22.30 -9.69 -5.67
N ALA A 40 22.33 -8.43 -5.26
CA ALA A 40 22.42 -8.05 -3.85
C ALA A 40 21.20 -8.52 -3.04
N ALA A 41 19.99 -8.37 -3.59
CA ALA A 41 18.75 -8.85 -2.97
C ALA A 41 18.76 -10.37 -2.79
N ALA A 42 19.20 -11.11 -3.82
CA ALA A 42 19.32 -12.55 -3.78
C ALA A 42 20.35 -13.02 -2.73
N ALA A 43 21.51 -12.36 -2.64
CA ALA A 43 22.53 -12.67 -1.64
C ALA A 43 22.02 -12.47 -0.20
N GLN A 44 21.09 -11.53 0.01
CA GLN A 44 20.44 -11.31 1.30
C GLN A 44 19.20 -12.19 1.54
N GLY A 45 18.79 -13.00 0.56
CA GLY A 45 17.55 -13.79 0.63
C GLY A 45 16.27 -12.94 0.67
N LYS A 46 16.33 -11.69 0.21
CA LYS A 46 15.21 -10.74 0.25
C LYS A 46 14.59 -10.54 -1.14
N LYS A 47 13.31 -10.16 -1.17
CA LYS A 47 12.66 -9.76 -2.42
C LYS A 47 13.03 -8.30 -2.74
N MET A 48 13.22 -8.03 -4.04
CA MET A 48 13.50 -6.67 -4.53
C MET A 48 12.41 -5.67 -4.14
N THR A 49 11.14 -6.07 -4.16
CA THR A 49 10.02 -5.20 -3.79
C THR A 49 10.09 -4.75 -2.33
N ASP A 50 10.39 -5.68 -1.42
CA ASP A 50 10.46 -5.36 0.02
C ASP A 50 11.58 -4.35 0.29
N LEU A 51 12.73 -4.54 -0.37
CA LEU A 51 13.86 -3.61 -0.29
C LEU A 51 13.54 -2.22 -0.86
N LEU A 52 12.80 -2.15 -1.97
CA LEU A 52 12.39 -0.87 -2.56
C LEU A 52 11.39 -0.14 -1.66
N LEU A 53 10.45 -0.86 -1.05
CA LEU A 53 9.49 -0.27 -0.11
C LEU A 53 10.21 0.29 1.12
N ASP A 54 11.11 -0.48 1.72
CA ASP A 54 11.92 -0.06 2.89
C ASP A 54 12.78 1.17 2.57
N PHE A 55 13.39 1.19 1.37
CA PHE A 55 14.15 2.34 0.90
C PHE A 55 13.28 3.59 0.74
N ILE A 56 12.09 3.45 0.15
CA ILE A 56 11.14 4.56 -0.02
C ILE A 56 10.66 5.08 1.35
N GLU A 57 10.33 4.19 2.27
CA GLU A 57 9.92 4.56 3.63
C GLU A 57 11.03 5.32 4.36
N SER A 58 12.25 4.78 4.35
CA SER A 58 13.43 5.42 4.95
C SER A 58 13.73 6.79 4.32
N TYR A 59 13.56 6.93 3.01
CA TYR A 59 13.73 8.21 2.31
C TYR A 59 12.69 9.23 2.80
N ILE A 60 11.43 8.82 2.92
CA ILE A 60 10.36 9.69 3.43
C ILE A 60 10.66 10.10 4.88
N GLU A 61 11.03 9.17 5.75
CA GLU A 61 11.34 9.47 7.15
C GLU A 61 12.49 10.48 7.27
N LYS A 62 13.49 10.37 6.41
CA LYS A 62 14.67 11.25 6.44
C LYS A 62 14.39 12.65 5.88
N TYR A 63 13.54 12.77 4.86
CA TYR A 63 13.42 14.00 4.08
C TYR A 63 12.04 14.66 4.12
N LEU A 64 10.99 14.01 4.65
CA LEU A 64 9.66 14.60 4.72
C LEU A 64 9.63 15.67 5.83
N PRO A 65 9.47 16.96 5.50
CA PRO A 65 9.43 18.00 6.51
C PRO A 65 8.18 17.84 7.38
N SER A 66 8.32 18.15 8.67
CA SER A 66 7.38 17.83 9.76
C SER A 66 5.96 18.44 9.63
N GLY A 67 5.66 19.15 8.55
CA GLY A 67 4.35 19.72 8.24
C GLY A 67 3.55 18.97 7.16
N LEU A 68 4.15 18.05 6.41
CA LEU A 68 3.47 17.24 5.40
C LEU A 68 3.07 15.90 6.03
N LYS A 69 1.85 15.81 6.58
CA LYS A 69 1.34 14.52 7.08
C LYS A 69 1.26 13.51 5.93
N LYS A 70 1.77 12.29 6.17
CA LYS A 70 1.56 11.10 5.33
C LYS A 70 0.05 11.01 5.06
N GLY A 71 -0.36 11.29 3.82
CA GLY A 71 -1.77 11.44 3.46
C GLY A 71 -2.54 10.15 3.69
N HIS A 72 -3.15 9.99 4.85
CA HIS A 72 -4.23 9.05 5.08
C HIS A 72 -5.51 9.72 4.58
N LYS A 73 -5.99 9.29 3.41
CA LYS A 73 -7.37 9.50 2.96
C LYS A 73 -8.00 8.13 2.71
#